data_AF-K6B0E9-F1
#
_entry.id   AF-K6B0E9-F1
#
_cell.length_a   1.000
_cell.length_b   1.000
_cell.length_c   1.000
_cell.angle_alpha   90.00
_cell.angle_beta   90.00
_cell.angle_gamma   90.00
#
_symmetry.space_group_name_H-M   'P 1'
#
loop_
_entity.id
_entity.type
_entity.pdbx_description
1 polymer ?
#
loop_
_entity_poly.entity_id
_entity_poly.type
_entity_poly.pdbx_seq_one_letter_code
_entity_poly.pdbx_strand_id
1 'polypeptide(L)' 'MKIAIEAQRIFRTNKHGMDFVALESIRELQKIDKENEYFIFVSPGEDHCLEETSNTHIVEVKCPTYPLWE' A
#
# COMPACT_ATOMS: atom_id res chain seq x y z
N MET A 1 10.60 -6.09 -13.08
CA MET A 1 10.70 -4.61 -13.12
C MET A 1 10.36 -4.07 -11.73
N LYS A 2 10.81 -2.87 -11.34
CA LYS A 2 10.46 -2.26 -10.05
C LYS A 2 9.27 -1.30 -10.22
N ILE A 3 8.23 -1.47 -9.41
CA ILE A 3 6.97 -0.72 -9.51
C ILE A 3 6.63 -0.13 -8.14
N ALA A 4 6.41 1.18 -8.11
CA ALA A 4 5.94 1.87 -6.93
C ALA A 4 4.43 2.08 -7.01
N ILE A 5 3.71 1.81 -5.92
CA ILE A 5 2.27 2.04 -5.79
C ILE A 5 2.05 2.94 -4.57
N GLU A 6 1.38 4.07 -4.78
CA GLU A 6 0.97 4.94 -3.69
C GLU A 6 -0.40 4.52 -3.17
N ALA A 7 -0.44 4.01 -1.95
CA ALA A 7 -1.63 3.52 -1.28
C ALA A 7 -1.74 4.13 0.13
N GLN A 8 -1.59 5.45 0.21
CA GLN A 8 -1.43 6.23 1.44
C GLN A 8 -2.39 5.85 2.58
N ARG A 9 -3.65 5.60 2.24
CA ARG A 9 -4.75 5.51 3.22
C ARG A 9 -5.10 4.09 3.64
N ILE A 10 -4.42 3.06 3.12
CA ILE A 10 -4.83 1.68 3.39
C ILE A 10 -4.64 1.28 4.86
N PHE A 11 -3.78 1.93 5.63
CA PHE A 11 -3.61 1.64 7.07
C PHE A 11 -4.49 2.47 8.01
N ARG A 12 -5.42 3.26 7.46
CA ARG A 12 -6.42 3.94 8.27
C ARG A 12 -7.44 2.93 8.81
N THR A 13 -7.85 3.12 10.05
CA THR A 13 -8.89 2.30 10.70
C THR A 13 -10.21 2.37 9.95
N ASN A 14 -10.62 3.57 9.51
CA ASN A 14 -11.82 3.79 8.71
C ASN A 14 -11.45 3.99 7.24
N LYS A 15 -11.53 2.91 6.46
CA LYS A 15 -11.32 2.90 5.01
C LYS A 15 -12.61 3.27 4.29
N HIS A 16 -12.51 3.95 3.16
CA HIS A 16 -13.68 4.30 2.35
C HIS A 16 -13.45 4.01 0.87
N GLY A 17 -14.46 3.42 0.22
CA GLY A 17 -14.54 3.26 -1.24
C GLY A 17 -13.24 2.78 -1.87
N MET A 18 -12.53 3.72 -2.51
CA MET A 18 -11.27 3.46 -3.23
C MET A 18 -10.15 2.88 -2.36
N ASP A 19 -10.12 3.15 -1.06
CA ASP A 19 -9.09 2.59 -0.18
C ASP A 19 -9.21 1.06 -0.07
N PHE A 20 -10.45 0.53 -0.06
CA PHE A 20 -10.69 -0.92 -0.10
C PHE A 20 -10.33 -1.51 -1.46
N VAL A 21 -10.69 -0.82 -2.55
CA VAL A 21 -10.35 -1.28 -3.90
C VAL A 21 -8.84 -1.36 -4.08
N ALA A 22 -8.09 -0.36 -3.60
CA ALA A 22 -6.63 -0.37 -3.63
C ALA A 22 -6.06 -1.54 -2.81
N LEU A 23 -6.55 -1.75 -1.59
CA LEU A 23 -6.10 -2.87 -0.74
C LEU A 23 -6.33 -4.23 -1.41
N GLU A 24 -7.53 -4.48 -1.90
CA GLU A 24 -7.86 -5.77 -2.53
C GLU A 24 -7.11 -5.95 -3.86
N SER A 25 -6.90 -4.87 -4.64
CA SER A 25 -6.09 -4.94 -5.85
C SER A 25 -4.65 -5.33 -5.55
N ILE A 26 -4.05 -4.77 -4.49
CA ILE A 26 -2.68 -5.13 -4.08
C ILE A 26 -2.63 -6.58 -3.58
N ARG A 27 -3.65 -7.04 -2.84
CA ARG A 27 -3.73 -8.44 -2.40
C ARG A 27 -3.83 -9.42 -3.56
N GLU A 28 -4.61 -9.11 -4.59
CA GLU A 28 -4.68 -9.93 -5.79
C GLU A 28 -3.37 -9.86 -6.59
N LEU A 29 -2.75 -8.67 -6.68
CA LEU A 29 -1.46 -8.48 -7.32
C LEU A 29 -0.38 -9.35 -6.68
N GLN A 30 -0.34 -9.39 -5.34
CA GLN A 30 0.53 -10.27 -4.57
C GLN A 30 0.31 -11.75 -4.90
N LYS A 31 -0.87 -12.18 -5.38
CA LYS A 31 -1.13 -13.58 -5.76
C LYS A 31 -0.69 -13.88 -7.18
N ILE A 32 -0.99 -12.99 -8.13
CA ILE A 32 -0.84 -13.24 -9.56
C ILE A 32 0.58 -12.93 -10.08
N ASP A 33 1.24 -11.90 -9.57
CA ASP A 33 2.53 -11.44 -10.10
C ASP A 33 3.65 -11.70 -9.09
N LYS A 34 4.59 -12.55 -9.51
CA LYS A 34 5.77 -12.97 -8.74
C LYS A 34 7.09 -12.56 -9.42
N GLU A 35 7.02 -11.90 -10.57
CA GLU A 35 8.20 -11.51 -11.35
C GLU A 35 8.58 -10.05 -11.08
N ASN A 36 7.59 -9.19 -10.88
CA ASN A 36 7.83 -7.78 -10.60
C ASN A 36 8.04 -7.54 -9.10
N GLU A 37 8.84 -6.52 -8.80
CA GLU A 37 9.14 -6.09 -7.44
C GLU A 37 8.34 -4.82 -7.12
N TYR A 38 7.50 -4.91 -6.09
CA TYR A 38 6.54 -3.87 -5.72
C TYR A 38 6.96 -3.15 -4.46
N PHE A 39 6.80 -1.83 -4.46
CA PHE A 39 7.00 -0.97 -3.30
C PHE A 39 5.71 -0.20 -3.04
N ILE A 40 5.03 -0.53 -1.94
CA ILE A 40 3.74 0.05 -1.56
C ILE A 40 4.00 1.16 -0.56
N PHE A 41 3.82 2.41 -0.97
CA PHE A 41 3.99 3.57 -0.08
C PHE A 41 2.68 3.87 0.64
N VAL A 42 2.72 3.81 1.97
CA VAL A 42 1.54 3.96 2.83
C VAL A 42 1.81 4.97 3.93
N SER A 43 0.79 5.72 4.34
CA SER A 43 0.91 6.51 5.57
C SER A 43 0.88 5.56 6.76
N PRO A 44 1.66 5.82 7.83
CA PRO A 44 1.58 5.04 9.05
C PRO A 44 0.16 5.09 9.61
N GLY A 45 -0.32 3.95 10.10
CA GLY A 45 -1.68 3.82 10.62
C GLY A 45 -1.79 2.66 11.61
N GLU A 46 -2.95 2.53 12.23
CA GLU A 46 -3.21 1.52 13.27
C GLU A 46 -3.62 0.16 12.69
N ASP A 47 -4.11 0.13 11.45
CA ASP A 47 -4.63 -1.09 10.81
C ASP A 47 -3.66 -1.61 9.74
N HIS A 48 -2.68 -2.41 10.18
CA HIS A 48 -1.72 -3.12 9.31
C HIS A 48 -2.38 -4.28 8.58
N CYS A 49 -3.27 -3.97 7.65
CA CYS A 49 -4.10 -4.93 6.94
C CYS A 49 -3.41 -5.60 5.73
N LEU A 50 -2.13 -5.33 5.49
CA LEU A 50 -1.34 -5.90 4.41
C LEU A 50 0.03 -6.33 4.95
N GLU A 51 0.50 -7.49 4.51
CA GLU A 51 1.81 -8.04 4.87
C GLU A 51 2.76 -8.02 3.68
N GLU A 52 4.06 -7.91 3.96
CA GLU A 52 5.09 -8.01 2.93
C GLU A 52 5.22 -9.45 2.40
N THR A 53 5.67 -9.57 1.15
CA THR A 53 5.98 -10.85 0.52
C THR A 53 7.39 -10.79 -0.09
N SER A 54 7.85 -11.89 -0.69
CA SER A 54 9.18 -11.96 -1.31
C SER A 54 9.42 -10.90 -2.40
N ASN A 55 8.37 -10.38 -3.02
CA ASN A 55 8.44 -9.39 -4.10
C ASN A 55 7.56 -8.15 -3.85
N THR A 56 7.00 -8.00 -2.64
CA THR A 56 6.18 -6.83 -2.28
C THR A 56 6.62 -6.29 -0.94
N HIS A 57 7.11 -5.05 -0.95
CA HIS A 57 7.63 -4.35 0.21
C HIS A 57 6.69 -3.19 0.57
N ILE A 58 6.47 -2.96 1.86
CA ILE A 58 5.57 -1.92 2.37
C ILE A 58 6.44 -0.84 3.03
N VAL A 59 6.34 0.38 2.52
CA VAL A 59 7.13 1.52 2.98
C VAL A 59 6.21 2.53 3.64
N GLU A 60 6.28 2.58 4.97
CA GLU A 60 5.59 3.62 5.74
C GLU A 60 6.32 4.96 5.64
N VAL A 61 5.68 5.95 5.01
CA VAL A 61 6.25 7.29 4.89
C VAL A 61 5.62 8.20 5.93
N LYS A 62 6.46 8.70 6.84
CA LYS A 62 6.05 9.67 7.87
C LYS A 62 5.98 11.07 7.26
N CYS A 63 4.96 11.32 6.44
CA CYS A 63 4.64 12.67 5.96
C CYS A 63 3.54 13.28 6.85
N PRO A 64 3.76 14.46 7.45
CA PRO A 64 2.85 15.01 8.46
C PRO A 64 1.50 15.47 7.89
N THR A 65 1.42 15.78 6.59
CA THR A 65 0.17 16.28 5.99
C THR A 65 -0.03 15.71 4.58
N TYR A 66 -1.31 15.47 4.24
CA TYR A 66 -1.72 14.98 2.92
C TYR A 66 -1.30 15.91 1.76
N PRO A 67 -1.37 17.25 1.88
CA PRO A 67 -0.88 18.16 0.84
C PRO A 67 0.63 18.18 0.64
N LEU A 68 1.42 17.61 1.56
CA LEU A 68 2.86 17.43 1.38
C LEU A 68 3.19 16.07 0.77
N TRP A 69 2.22 15.16 0.72
CA TRP A 69 2.35 13.88 0.05
C TRP A 69 1.96 13.98 -1.42
N GLU A 70 0.80 14.60 -1.72
CA GLU A 70 0.39 14.89 -3.12
C GLU A 70 1.44 15.74 -3.86
#